data_AF-A0A401P9N7-F1
#
_entry.id   AF-A0A401P9N7-F1
#
_cell.length_a   1.000
_cell.length_b   1.000
_cell.length_c   1.000
_cell.angle_alpha   90.00
_cell.angle_beta   90.00
_cell.angle_gamma   90.00
#
_symmetry.space_group_name_H-M   'P 1'
#
loop_
_entity.id
_entity.type
_entity.pdbx_description
1 polymer ?
#
loop_
_entity_poly.entity_id
_entity_poly.type
_entity_poly.pdbx_seq_one_letter_code
_entity_poly.pdbx_strand_id
1 'polypeptide(L)'
;MSEWLRVLAALTLCLQCTNAGPVLTQPASISTSLGKTVVITCTLSGGSMSSDYTSWYWQKPGSAPKFVWRDYDSSRGSGIPDRFTGSRDTSRNVMHLTISNVKAEDVADYYCGSWGGSPALYTFGKGTELNLGDPRAPSVSVLPPSPDQIKGKDTATLVCFLNGFKPGAAEIEWTVDGSVRGNGVETSRIQQEADNTFSVSSYLTLSAAEWNSHELYSCVVKHEALANPLKTSISRSSCL
;
A
#
# COMPACT_ATOMS: atom_id res chain seq x y z
N MET A 1 34.54 -38.46 -8.97
CA MET A 1 33.86 -38.12 -7.70
C MET A 1 34.16 -36.69 -7.21
N SER A 2 35.24 -36.03 -7.65
CA SER A 2 35.59 -34.66 -7.26
C SER A 2 34.80 -33.55 -7.97
N GLU A 3 34.25 -33.82 -9.16
CA GLU A 3 33.48 -32.85 -9.96
C GLU A 3 32.08 -32.57 -9.38
N TRP A 4 31.44 -33.59 -8.77
CA TRP A 4 30.11 -33.47 -8.16
C TRP A 4 30.12 -32.68 -6.84
N LEU A 5 31.24 -32.71 -6.10
CA LEU A 5 31.41 -31.89 -4.89
C LEU A 5 31.54 -30.38 -5.21
N ARG A 6 32.01 -30.02 -6.41
CA ARG A 6 32.12 -28.62 -6.84
C ARG A 6 30.78 -28.02 -7.24
N VAL A 7 29.87 -28.84 -7.79
CA VAL A 7 28.51 -28.40 -8.16
C VAL A 7 27.64 -28.18 -6.91
N LEU A 8 27.78 -29.02 -5.88
CA LEU A 8 27.08 -28.86 -4.59
C LEU A 8 27.58 -27.64 -3.77
N ALA A 9 28.86 -27.27 -3.90
CA ALA A 9 29.41 -26.06 -3.28
C ALA A 9 28.96 -24.76 -3.99
N ALA A 10 28.64 -24.83 -5.28
CA ALA A 10 28.10 -23.69 -6.03
C ALA A 10 26.59 -23.49 -5.79
N LEU A 11 25.83 -24.56 -5.54
CA LEU A 11 24.39 -24.46 -5.22
C LEU A 11 24.10 -24.02 -3.78
N THR A 12 25.06 -24.12 -2.86
CA THR A 12 24.89 -23.70 -1.47
C THR A 12 25.22 -22.21 -1.22
N LEU A 13 25.65 -21.46 -2.25
CA LEU A 13 25.97 -20.03 -2.16
C LEU A 13 24.88 -19.07 -2.67
N CYS A 14 23.66 -19.55 -2.96
CA CYS A 14 22.51 -18.69 -3.32
C CYS A 14 21.40 -18.66 -2.25
N LEU A 15 21.70 -19.02 -1.00
CA LEU A 15 20.94 -18.54 0.17
C LEU A 15 21.58 -17.25 0.70
N GLN A 16 21.81 -16.28 -0.18
CA GLN A 16 21.87 -14.91 0.32
C GLN A 16 20.42 -14.55 0.62
N CYS A 17 20.06 -14.60 1.91
CA CYS A 17 18.94 -13.84 2.41
C CYS A 17 19.07 -12.44 1.82
N THR A 18 18.19 -12.08 0.89
CA THR A 18 17.98 -10.68 0.54
C THR A 18 17.50 -10.05 1.83
N ASN A 19 18.42 -9.50 2.62
CA ASN A 19 18.06 -8.67 3.75
C ASN A 19 17.38 -7.46 3.12
N ALA A 20 16.05 -7.49 3.07
CA ALA A 20 15.27 -6.32 2.72
C ALA A 20 15.68 -5.23 3.71
N GLY A 21 16.14 -4.09 3.19
CA GLY A 21 16.53 -2.96 4.02
C GLY A 21 15.37 -2.47 4.90
N PRO A 22 15.62 -1.55 5.84
CA PRO A 22 14.59 -1.01 6.70
C PRO A 22 13.44 -0.41 5.88
N VAL A 23 12.20 -0.82 6.16
CA VAL A 23 10.98 -0.31 5.49
C VAL A 23 10.06 0.28 6.53
N LEU A 24 9.58 1.50 6.26
CA LEU A 24 8.51 2.14 7.00
C LEU A 24 7.16 1.87 6.32
N THR A 25 6.24 1.26 7.05
CA THR A 25 4.89 0.94 6.57
C THR A 25 3.87 1.84 7.23
N GLN A 26 3.02 2.45 6.42
CA GLN A 26 1.92 3.33 6.83
C GLN A 26 0.59 2.80 6.26
N PRO A 27 -0.55 3.10 6.91
CA PRO A 27 -1.84 2.92 6.25
C PRO A 27 -1.91 3.84 5.03
N ALA A 28 -2.46 3.37 3.92
CA ALA A 28 -2.59 4.16 2.70
C ALA A 28 -3.52 5.38 2.89
N SER A 29 -4.58 5.20 3.69
CA SER A 29 -5.49 6.28 4.09
C SER A 29 -6.02 6.04 5.50
N ILE A 30 -6.46 7.13 6.12
CA ILE A 30 -7.30 7.12 7.31
C ILE A 30 -8.36 8.24 7.22
N SER A 31 -9.62 7.94 7.50
CA SER A 31 -10.67 8.98 7.65
C SER A 31 -11.05 9.23 9.11
N THR A 32 -11.43 10.46 9.41
CA THR A 32 -11.94 10.86 10.72
C THR A 32 -12.96 12.01 10.60
N SER A 33 -13.58 12.39 11.71
CA SER A 33 -14.52 13.51 11.76
C SER A 33 -13.90 14.74 12.42
N LEU A 34 -14.43 15.93 12.09
CA LEU A 34 -14.03 17.18 12.72
C LEU A 34 -14.16 17.10 14.26
N GLY A 35 -13.19 17.68 14.95
CA GLY A 35 -13.12 17.69 16.42
C GLY A 35 -12.73 16.36 17.05
N LYS A 36 -12.61 15.27 16.28
CA LYS A 36 -12.11 13.98 16.80
C LYS A 36 -10.59 13.97 16.86
N THR A 37 -10.07 12.91 17.49
CA THR A 37 -8.65 12.60 17.51
C THR A 37 -8.39 11.47 16.53
N VAL A 38 -7.32 11.60 15.74
CA VAL A 38 -6.82 10.53 14.86
C VAL A 38 -5.38 10.22 15.20
N VAL A 39 -4.99 8.96 15.05
CA VAL A 39 -3.62 8.48 15.26
C VAL A 39 -3.13 7.82 13.99
N ILE A 40 -2.15 8.44 13.34
CA ILE A 40 -1.46 7.86 12.18
C ILE A 40 -0.30 7.02 12.70
N THR A 41 -0.24 5.76 12.26
CA THR A 41 0.75 4.80 12.72
C THR A 41 1.76 4.51 11.62
N CYS A 42 3.02 4.39 12.00
CA CYS A 42 4.10 4.01 11.10
C CYS A 42 4.99 2.95 11.76
N THR A 43 5.19 1.83 11.07
CA THR A 43 5.91 0.66 11.60
C THR A 43 7.20 0.45 10.82
N LEU A 44 8.32 0.33 11.55
CA LEU A 44 9.62 -0.03 10.99
C LEU A 44 9.80 -1.56 10.98
N SER A 45 10.05 -2.11 9.80
CA SER A 45 10.40 -3.52 9.60
C SER A 45 11.83 -3.64 9.05
N GLY A 46 12.54 -4.72 9.36
CA GLY A 46 13.92 -4.93 8.88
C GLY A 46 14.98 -4.08 9.60
N GLY A 47 14.68 -3.56 10.79
CA GLY A 47 15.56 -2.71 11.58
C GLY A 47 15.13 -2.56 13.04
N SER A 48 15.77 -1.64 13.76
CA SER A 48 15.47 -1.32 15.16
C SER A 48 15.36 0.19 15.34
N MET A 49 14.23 0.65 15.88
CA MET A 49 13.95 2.07 16.09
C MET A 49 14.64 2.64 17.35
N SER A 50 15.28 1.79 18.15
CA SER A 50 15.90 2.19 19.42
C SER A 50 17.02 3.24 19.25
N SER A 51 17.77 3.16 18.16
CA SER A 51 18.87 4.08 17.83
C SER A 51 18.49 5.14 16.80
N ASP A 52 17.25 5.10 16.29
CA ASP A 52 16.82 5.93 15.19
C ASP A 52 16.21 7.24 15.67
N TYR A 53 16.27 8.26 14.81
CA TYR A 53 15.53 9.50 14.98
C TYR A 53 14.32 9.48 14.07
N THR A 54 13.15 9.76 14.62
CA THR A 54 11.88 9.66 13.92
C THR A 54 11.24 11.03 13.75
N SER A 55 10.57 11.21 12.62
CA SER A 55 9.95 12.48 12.29
C SER A 55 8.71 12.30 11.43
N TRP A 56 7.85 13.32 11.45
CA TRP A 56 6.63 13.40 10.67
C TRP A 56 6.64 14.65 9.80
N TYR A 57 6.14 14.47 8.60
CA TYR A 57 5.95 15.51 7.59
C TYR A 57 4.52 15.42 7.09
N TRP A 58 3.98 16.54 6.66
CA TRP A 58 2.74 16.57 5.89
C TRP A 58 2.98 17.22 4.53
N GLN A 59 2.16 16.90 3.56
CA GLN A 59 2.17 17.53 2.25
C GLN A 59 0.72 17.77 1.84
N LYS A 60 0.42 19.04 1.55
CA LYS A 60 -0.84 19.41 0.93
C LYS A 60 -0.70 19.32 -0.59
N PRO A 61 -1.78 19.06 -1.33
CA PRO A 61 -1.75 19.03 -2.80
C PRO A 61 -1.06 20.27 -3.38
N GLY A 62 -0.09 20.06 -4.26
CA GLY A 62 0.68 21.13 -4.91
C GLY A 62 1.68 21.88 -4.03
N SER A 63 1.87 21.48 -2.77
CA SER A 63 2.79 22.12 -1.82
C SER A 63 4.04 21.27 -1.58
N ALA A 64 5.13 21.89 -1.10
CA ALA A 64 6.30 21.17 -0.61
C ALA A 64 5.99 20.46 0.72
N PRO A 65 6.67 19.34 1.03
CA PRO A 65 6.58 18.71 2.35
C PRO A 65 6.97 19.70 3.45
N LYS A 66 6.19 19.73 4.53
CA LYS A 66 6.44 20.57 5.69
C LYS A 66 6.62 19.70 6.93
N PHE A 67 7.68 20.01 7.69
CA PHE A 67 7.99 19.35 8.95
C PHE A 67 6.86 19.55 9.98
N VAL A 68 6.40 18.46 10.58
CA VAL A 68 5.32 18.44 11.58
C VAL A 68 5.87 18.25 12.98
N TRP A 69 6.60 17.16 13.22
CA TRP A 69 7.07 16.78 14.56
C TRP A 69 8.28 15.84 14.50
N ARG A 70 9.18 15.89 15.48
CA ARG A 70 10.29 14.91 15.64
C ARG A 70 10.45 14.44 17.08
N ASP A 71 11.00 13.25 17.25
CA ASP A 71 11.07 12.58 18.55
C ASP A 71 12.20 13.06 19.46
N TYR A 72 13.38 13.31 18.90
CA TYR A 72 14.60 13.61 19.67
C TYR A 72 14.42 14.66 20.77
N ASP A 73 13.73 15.75 20.43
CA ASP A 73 13.47 16.88 21.32
C ASP A 73 11.97 17.19 21.45
N SER A 74 11.11 16.31 20.93
CA SER A 74 9.66 16.50 20.88
C SER A 74 9.22 17.83 20.24
N SER A 75 10.04 18.40 19.37
CA SER A 75 9.77 19.69 18.73
C SER A 75 8.79 19.57 17.57
N ARG A 76 8.12 20.70 17.29
CA ARG A 76 7.16 20.88 16.20
C ARG A 76 7.72 21.83 15.15
N GLY A 77 7.27 21.66 13.92
CA GLY A 77 7.57 22.61 12.85
C GLY A 77 6.94 23.99 13.10
N SER A 78 7.52 25.02 12.48
CA SER A 78 6.99 26.39 12.60
C SER A 78 5.55 26.50 12.09
N GLY A 79 4.67 27.07 12.91
CA GLY A 79 3.23 27.20 12.63
C GLY A 79 2.47 25.87 12.65
N ILE A 80 3.04 24.79 13.20
CA ILE A 80 2.33 23.55 13.47
C ILE A 80 1.67 23.66 14.85
N PRO A 81 0.34 23.49 14.95
CA PRO A 81 -0.38 23.67 16.22
C PRO A 81 -0.05 22.59 17.26
N ASP A 82 -0.20 22.92 18.55
CA ASP A 82 0.07 21.98 19.67
C ASP A 82 -0.83 20.74 19.69
N ARG A 83 -1.93 20.75 18.92
CA ARG A 83 -2.82 19.59 18.74
C ARG A 83 -2.14 18.39 18.05
N PHE A 84 -0.99 18.64 17.40
CA PHE A 84 -0.14 17.64 16.77
C PHE A 84 0.94 17.17 17.75
N THR A 85 0.92 15.89 18.09
CA THR A 85 1.93 15.29 18.97
C THR A 85 2.41 13.97 18.39
N GLY A 86 3.69 13.66 18.59
CA GLY A 86 4.23 12.36 18.19
C GLY A 86 4.62 11.51 19.41
N SER A 87 4.70 10.20 19.19
CA SER A 87 5.25 9.27 20.16
C SER A 87 5.86 8.06 19.44
N ARG A 88 6.68 7.28 20.15
CA ARG A 88 7.25 6.04 19.63
C ARG A 88 7.24 4.94 20.69
N ASP A 89 7.06 3.72 20.22
CA ASP A 89 7.27 2.49 20.96
C ASP A 89 8.39 1.71 20.28
N THR A 90 9.61 1.85 20.83
CA THR A 90 10.81 1.21 20.30
C THR A 90 10.79 -0.31 20.49
N SER A 91 10.01 -0.84 21.44
CA SER A 91 9.89 -2.29 21.63
C SER A 91 9.08 -2.95 20.51
N ARG A 92 8.16 -2.19 19.90
CA ARG A 92 7.33 -2.63 18.78
C ARG A 92 7.79 -2.06 17.43
N ASN A 93 8.83 -1.22 17.42
CA ASN A 93 9.29 -0.49 16.24
C ASN A 93 8.16 0.34 15.60
N VAL A 94 7.34 0.99 16.41
CA VAL A 94 6.19 1.78 15.95
C VAL A 94 6.34 3.24 16.36
N MET A 95 6.03 4.17 15.46
CA MET A 95 5.84 5.58 15.78
C MET A 95 4.41 6.02 15.46
N HIS A 96 3.92 7.00 16.21
CA HIS A 96 2.57 7.53 16.09
C HIS A 96 2.61 9.04 15.92
N LEU A 97 1.72 9.56 15.07
CA LEU A 97 1.34 10.97 15.05
C LEU A 97 -0.11 11.07 15.50
N THR A 98 -0.34 11.75 16.61
CA THR A 98 -1.65 12.05 17.14
C THR A 98 -2.05 13.46 16.74
N ILE A 99 -3.22 13.59 16.13
CA ILE A 99 -3.83 14.87 15.77
C ILE A 99 -5.13 14.93 16.55
N SER A 100 -5.15 15.73 17.62
CA SER A 100 -6.34 15.97 18.43
C SER A 100 -7.17 17.10 17.85
N ASN A 101 -8.49 17.11 18.07
CA ASN A 101 -9.39 18.18 17.60
C ASN A 101 -9.17 18.50 16.10
N VAL A 102 -9.28 17.47 15.26
CA VAL A 102 -9.01 17.54 13.81
C VAL A 102 -9.85 18.61 13.13
N LYS A 103 -9.22 19.36 12.22
CA LYS A 103 -9.83 20.44 11.43
C LYS A 103 -9.77 20.14 9.93
N ALA A 104 -10.58 20.87 9.16
CA ALA A 104 -10.57 20.76 7.69
C ALA A 104 -9.20 21.07 7.07
N GLU A 105 -8.44 21.98 7.68
CA GLU A 105 -7.07 22.33 7.26
C GLU A 105 -6.05 21.22 7.49
N ASP A 106 -6.40 20.16 8.23
CA ASP A 106 -5.52 19.03 8.53
C ASP A 106 -5.57 17.94 7.44
N VAL A 107 -6.50 18.02 6.48
CA VAL A 107 -6.52 17.11 5.31
C VAL A 107 -5.24 17.31 4.49
N ALA A 108 -4.44 16.25 4.42
CA ALA A 108 -3.12 16.21 3.79
C ALA A 108 -2.60 14.77 3.69
N ASP A 109 -1.53 14.57 2.94
CA ASP A 109 -0.71 13.36 3.01
C ASP A 109 0.30 13.48 4.14
N TYR A 110 0.36 12.49 5.03
CA TYR A 110 1.29 12.46 6.15
C TYR A 110 2.36 11.39 5.94
N TYR A 111 3.62 11.75 6.07
CA TYR A 111 4.77 10.87 5.86
C TYR A 111 5.56 10.73 7.16
N CYS A 112 5.84 9.50 7.57
CA CYS A 112 6.84 9.25 8.60
C CYS A 112 8.24 9.14 7.98
N GLY A 113 9.25 9.53 8.75
CA GLY A 113 10.66 9.37 8.41
C GLY A 113 11.44 8.79 9.58
N SER A 114 12.42 7.94 9.27
CA SER A 114 13.39 7.40 10.24
C SER A 114 14.80 7.64 9.72
N TRP A 115 15.67 8.16 10.56
CA TRP A 115 17.08 8.31 10.29
C TRP A 115 17.89 7.45 11.25
N GLY A 116 18.57 6.45 10.71
CA GLY A 116 19.36 5.51 11.50
C GLY A 116 19.84 4.31 10.68
N GLY A 117 20.24 3.25 11.38
CA GLY A 117 20.89 2.07 10.79
C GLY A 117 22.40 2.22 10.55
N SER A 118 23.01 1.16 10.01
CA SER A 118 24.44 1.07 9.69
C SER A 118 24.64 0.50 8.28
N PRO A 119 24.94 1.33 7.25
CA PRO A 119 25.15 2.78 7.31
C PRO A 119 23.85 3.54 7.63
N ALA A 120 23.99 4.76 8.17
CA ALA A 120 22.85 5.60 8.49
C ALA A 120 22.15 6.06 7.21
N LEU A 121 20.87 5.70 7.07
CA LEU A 121 20.04 6.06 5.92
C LEU A 121 18.78 6.76 6.39
N TYR A 122 18.25 7.62 5.53
CA TYR A 122 16.96 8.26 5.74
C TYR A 122 15.89 7.48 4.97
N THR A 123 14.98 6.85 5.69
CA THR A 123 13.87 6.08 5.13
C THR A 123 12.56 6.83 5.36
N PHE A 124 11.72 6.89 4.33
CA PHE A 124 10.38 7.45 4.42
C PHE A 124 9.32 6.36 4.27
N GLY A 125 8.19 6.53 4.95
CA GLY A 125 6.99 5.77 4.65
C GLY A 125 6.34 6.23 3.34
N LYS A 126 5.41 5.43 2.83
CA LYS A 126 4.70 5.71 1.57
C LYS A 126 3.71 6.88 1.66
N GLY A 127 3.42 7.36 2.87
CA GLY A 127 2.39 8.36 3.13
C GLY A 127 1.06 7.74 3.60
N THR A 128 0.28 8.56 4.29
CA THR A 128 -1.11 8.29 4.68
C THR A 128 -1.95 9.48 4.29
N GLU A 129 -2.94 9.27 3.43
CA GLU A 129 -3.93 10.29 3.11
C GLU A 129 -4.90 10.46 4.30
N LEU A 130 -4.89 11.61 4.97
CA LEU A 130 -5.87 11.92 6.02
C LEU A 130 -7.11 12.56 5.42
N ASN A 131 -8.23 11.88 5.54
CA ASN A 131 -9.51 12.28 4.98
C ASN A 131 -10.53 12.68 6.05
N LEU A 132 -11.56 13.43 5.63
CA LEU A 132 -12.71 13.76 6.47
C LEU A 132 -13.96 12.98 6.05
N GLY A 133 -14.72 12.54 7.04
CA GLY A 133 -16.02 11.89 6.88
C GLY A 133 -15.97 10.38 7.04
N ASP A 134 -17.09 9.73 6.75
CA ASP A 134 -17.23 8.29 6.92
C ASP A 134 -16.72 7.52 5.69
N PRO A 135 -15.84 6.53 5.88
CA PRO A 135 -15.38 5.64 4.82
C PRO A 135 -16.52 4.82 4.21
N ARG A 136 -16.41 4.48 2.92
CA ARG A 136 -17.31 3.57 2.20
C ARG A 136 -16.49 2.53 1.46
N ALA A 137 -16.83 1.25 1.66
CA ALA A 137 -16.16 0.14 1.03
C ALA A 137 -16.43 0.06 -0.49
N PRO A 138 -15.47 -0.42 -1.29
CA PRO A 138 -15.67 -0.62 -2.73
C PRO A 138 -16.61 -1.78 -3.02
N SER A 139 -17.42 -1.60 -4.06
CA SER A 139 -18.00 -2.73 -4.80
C SER A 139 -16.95 -3.22 -5.80
N VAL A 140 -16.67 -4.52 -5.82
CA VAL A 140 -15.63 -5.11 -6.67
C VAL A 140 -16.27 -6.05 -7.67
N SER A 141 -15.88 -5.95 -8.94
CA SER A 141 -16.29 -6.85 -10.01
C SER A 141 -15.08 -7.31 -10.80
N VAL A 142 -14.98 -8.62 -11.04
CA VAL A 142 -13.93 -9.21 -11.87
C VAL A 142 -14.56 -9.68 -13.18
N LEU A 143 -14.07 -9.15 -14.30
CA LEU A 143 -14.55 -9.44 -15.63
C LEU A 143 -13.57 -10.39 -16.33
N PRO A 144 -14.09 -11.44 -17.02
CA PRO A 144 -13.25 -12.36 -17.78
C PRO A 144 -12.69 -11.71 -19.05
N PRO A 145 -11.65 -12.32 -19.65
CA PRO A 145 -11.18 -11.92 -20.97
C PRO A 145 -12.26 -12.11 -22.05
N SER A 146 -12.22 -11.28 -23.09
CA SER A 146 -13.07 -11.47 -24.26
C SER A 146 -12.65 -12.73 -25.05
N PRO A 147 -13.58 -13.64 -25.42
CA PRO A 147 -13.26 -14.81 -26.24
C PRO A 147 -12.61 -14.44 -27.59
N ASP A 148 -12.99 -13.31 -28.18
CA ASP A 148 -12.45 -12.83 -29.45
C ASP A 148 -11.01 -12.33 -29.30
N GLN A 149 -10.66 -11.77 -28.13
CA GLN A 149 -9.29 -11.39 -27.82
C GLN A 149 -8.38 -12.62 -27.77
N ILE A 150 -8.83 -13.69 -27.11
CA ILE A 150 -8.07 -14.93 -26.98
C ILE A 150 -7.84 -15.56 -28.36
N LYS A 151 -8.90 -15.71 -29.16
CA LYS A 151 -8.80 -16.35 -30.49
C LYS A 151 -8.06 -15.50 -31.52
N GLY A 152 -8.23 -14.17 -31.45
CA GLY A 152 -7.72 -13.25 -32.47
C GLY A 152 -6.34 -12.67 -32.19
N LYS A 153 -5.95 -12.54 -30.91
CA LYS A 153 -4.71 -11.87 -30.49
C LYS A 153 -3.81 -12.72 -29.60
N ASP A 154 -4.17 -13.98 -29.34
CA ASP A 154 -3.43 -14.90 -28.46
C ASP A 154 -3.15 -14.33 -27.05
N THR A 155 -4.03 -13.44 -26.59
CA THR A 155 -3.90 -12.73 -25.30
C THR A 155 -5.22 -12.76 -24.55
N ALA A 156 -5.12 -12.72 -23.22
CA ALA A 156 -6.24 -12.72 -22.30
C ALA A 156 -6.06 -11.58 -21.29
N THR A 157 -7.01 -10.64 -21.23
CA THR A 157 -6.98 -9.55 -20.25
C THR A 157 -8.18 -9.65 -19.31
N LEU A 158 -7.91 -9.84 -18.02
CA LEU A 158 -8.92 -9.72 -16.97
C LEU A 158 -9.02 -8.26 -16.51
N VAL A 159 -10.20 -7.88 -16.02
CA VAL A 159 -10.43 -6.56 -15.42
C VAL A 159 -10.95 -6.73 -14.00
N CYS A 160 -10.36 -6.02 -13.05
CA CYS A 160 -10.92 -5.81 -11.72
C CYS A 160 -11.38 -4.36 -11.60
N PHE A 161 -12.68 -4.16 -11.51
CA PHE A 161 -13.30 -2.85 -11.38
C PHE A 161 -13.75 -2.62 -9.94
N LEU A 162 -13.24 -1.56 -9.32
CA LEU A 162 -13.65 -1.07 -8.01
C LEU A 162 -14.51 0.18 -8.22
N ASN A 163 -15.66 0.24 -7.55
CA ASN A 163 -16.59 1.35 -7.69
C ASN A 163 -17.19 1.77 -6.35
N GLY A 164 -17.53 3.06 -6.23
CA GLY A 164 -18.36 3.58 -5.16
C GLY A 164 -17.67 3.66 -3.79
N PHE A 165 -16.34 3.67 -3.75
CA PHE A 165 -15.59 3.73 -2.49
C PHE A 165 -15.18 5.15 -2.13
N LYS A 166 -14.88 5.37 -0.85
CA LYS A 166 -14.22 6.58 -0.37
C LYS A 166 -13.51 6.24 0.94
N PRO A 167 -12.34 6.83 1.21
CA PRO A 167 -11.56 7.76 0.38
C PRO A 167 -10.88 7.08 -0.82
N GLY A 168 -10.14 7.85 -1.63
CA GLY A 168 -9.63 7.38 -2.93
C GLY A 168 -8.48 6.38 -2.84
N ALA A 169 -7.75 6.31 -1.72
CA ALA A 169 -6.64 5.37 -1.58
C ALA A 169 -7.12 3.91 -1.44
N ALA A 170 -6.90 3.11 -2.48
CA ALA A 170 -7.13 1.67 -2.50
C ALA A 170 -5.90 0.94 -3.06
N GLU A 171 -5.54 -0.21 -2.46
CA GLU A 171 -4.51 -1.10 -3.00
C GLU A 171 -5.17 -2.31 -3.67
N ILE A 172 -4.66 -2.68 -4.84
CA ILE A 172 -5.16 -3.81 -5.63
C ILE A 172 -4.02 -4.77 -5.91
N GLU A 173 -4.23 -6.05 -5.62
CA GLU A 173 -3.29 -7.14 -5.88
C GLU A 173 -4.01 -8.26 -6.65
N TRP A 174 -3.34 -8.82 -7.65
CA TRP A 174 -3.84 -9.99 -8.36
C TRP A 174 -3.21 -11.27 -7.81
N THR A 175 -4.02 -12.33 -7.74
CA THR A 175 -3.52 -13.69 -7.47
C THR A 175 -3.99 -14.66 -8.54
N VAL A 176 -3.10 -15.51 -9.03
CA VAL A 176 -3.38 -16.62 -9.96
C VAL A 176 -3.14 -17.92 -9.21
N ASP A 177 -4.18 -18.75 -9.09
CA ASP A 177 -4.20 -19.98 -8.28
C ASP A 177 -3.66 -19.78 -6.84
N GLY A 178 -3.92 -18.59 -6.28
CA GLY A 178 -3.49 -18.19 -4.93
C GLY A 178 -2.09 -17.58 -4.84
N SER A 179 -1.30 -17.58 -5.91
CA SER A 179 0.02 -16.95 -5.96
C SER A 179 -0.07 -15.50 -6.42
N VAL A 180 0.58 -14.58 -5.71
CA VAL A 180 0.62 -13.15 -6.08
C VAL A 180 1.22 -12.95 -7.46
N ARG A 181 0.55 -12.17 -8.30
CA ARG A 181 0.96 -11.86 -9.67
C ARG A 181 1.11 -10.35 -9.83
N GLY A 182 2.34 -9.89 -10.07
CA GLY A 182 2.62 -8.51 -10.45
C GLY A 182 2.89 -8.31 -11.95
N ASN A 183 3.37 -9.34 -12.65
CA ASN A 183 3.68 -9.23 -14.08
C ASN A 183 2.40 -9.18 -14.93
N GLY A 184 2.35 -8.25 -15.88
CA GLY A 184 1.17 -7.99 -16.73
C GLY A 184 0.06 -7.22 -16.03
N VAL A 185 0.29 -6.71 -14.81
CA VAL A 185 -0.68 -5.90 -14.07
C VAL A 185 -0.50 -4.43 -14.40
N GLU A 186 -1.58 -3.78 -14.81
CA GLU A 186 -1.66 -2.33 -15.00
C GLU A 186 -2.88 -1.78 -14.27
N THR A 187 -2.73 -0.71 -13.51
CA THR A 187 -3.84 -0.08 -12.77
C THR A 187 -4.05 1.33 -13.26
N SER A 188 -5.32 1.67 -13.56
CA SER A 188 -5.70 3.01 -14.00
C SER A 188 -5.47 4.05 -12.90
N ARG A 189 -5.52 5.32 -13.28
CA ARG A 189 -5.64 6.38 -12.27
C ARG A 189 -6.99 6.24 -11.56
N ILE A 190 -7.01 6.55 -10.28
CA ILE A 190 -8.25 6.68 -9.51
C ILE A 190 -9.03 7.87 -10.07
N GLN A 191 -10.31 7.64 -10.36
CA GLN A 191 -11.22 8.66 -10.85
C GLN A 191 -12.23 9.00 -9.76
N GLN A 192 -12.50 10.29 -9.58
CA GLN A 192 -13.57 10.76 -8.72
C GLN A 192 -14.86 10.90 -9.54
N GLU A 193 -15.93 10.32 -9.01
CA GLU A 193 -17.26 10.34 -9.61
C GLU A 193 -18.07 11.55 -9.12
N ALA A 194 -19.20 11.82 -9.79
CA ALA A 194 -20.06 12.96 -9.47
C ALA A 194 -20.66 12.93 -8.04
N ASP A 195 -20.76 11.75 -7.43
CA ASP A 195 -21.25 11.56 -6.06
C ASP A 195 -20.13 11.65 -5.01
N ASN A 196 -18.94 12.10 -5.39
CA ASN A 196 -17.71 12.15 -4.60
C ASN A 196 -17.18 10.78 -4.13
N THR A 197 -17.69 9.68 -4.69
CA THR A 197 -17.02 8.39 -4.57
C THR A 197 -15.94 8.23 -5.62
N PHE A 198 -15.15 7.18 -5.51
CA PHE A 198 -14.05 6.88 -6.38
C PHE A 198 -14.29 5.57 -7.13
N SER A 199 -13.71 5.49 -8.32
CA SER A 199 -13.64 4.29 -9.14
C SER A 199 -12.20 4.08 -9.64
N VAL A 200 -11.84 2.82 -9.86
CA VAL A 200 -10.53 2.45 -10.44
C VAL A 200 -10.62 1.07 -11.09
N SER A 201 -9.88 0.88 -12.19
CA SER A 201 -9.76 -0.41 -12.87
C SER A 201 -8.33 -0.92 -12.80
N SER A 202 -8.16 -2.20 -12.50
CA SER A 202 -6.89 -2.92 -12.65
C SER A 202 -7.04 -4.01 -13.71
N TYR A 203 -6.02 -4.17 -14.53
CA TYR A 203 -5.98 -5.08 -15.67
C TYR A 203 -4.88 -6.10 -15.45
N LEU A 204 -5.17 -7.39 -15.68
CA LEU A 204 -4.16 -8.45 -15.70
C LEU A 204 -4.12 -9.04 -17.12
N THR A 205 -3.04 -8.79 -17.84
CA THR A 205 -2.84 -9.31 -19.20
C THR A 205 -1.90 -10.51 -19.18
N LEU A 206 -2.32 -11.58 -19.83
CA LEU A 206 -1.63 -12.87 -19.95
C LEU A 206 -1.63 -13.33 -21.41
N SER A 207 -0.74 -14.27 -21.74
CA SER A 207 -0.89 -15.06 -22.97
C SER A 207 -2.12 -15.97 -22.88
N ALA A 208 -2.68 -16.38 -24.03
CA ALA A 208 -3.77 -17.35 -24.04
C ALA A 208 -3.33 -18.71 -23.44
N ALA A 209 -2.06 -19.08 -23.59
CA ALA A 209 -1.51 -20.29 -22.99
C ALA A 209 -1.52 -20.23 -21.45
N GLU A 210 -1.02 -19.14 -20.86
CA GLU A 210 -1.08 -18.92 -19.41
C GLU A 210 -2.53 -18.87 -18.92
N TRP A 211 -3.42 -18.18 -19.65
CA TRP A 211 -4.84 -18.14 -19.29
C TRP A 211 -5.42 -19.54 -19.14
N ASN A 212 -5.13 -20.43 -20.10
CA ASN A 212 -5.63 -21.80 -20.14
C ASN A 212 -4.92 -22.76 -19.17
N SER A 213 -3.74 -22.42 -18.66
CA SER A 213 -2.99 -23.28 -17.72
C SER A 213 -3.42 -23.11 -16.26
N HIS A 214 -4.19 -22.08 -15.94
CA HIS A 214 -4.65 -21.77 -14.59
C HIS A 214 -6.18 -21.77 -14.51
N GLU A 215 -6.71 -21.92 -13.30
CA GLU A 215 -8.15 -22.04 -13.10
C GLU A 215 -8.73 -20.86 -12.33
N LEU A 216 -8.02 -20.34 -11.33
CA LEU A 216 -8.56 -19.33 -10.42
C LEU A 216 -7.80 -18.00 -10.51
N TYR A 217 -8.53 -16.95 -10.84
CA TYR A 217 -8.00 -15.59 -10.89
C TYR A 217 -8.72 -14.73 -9.86
N SER A 218 -7.97 -14.01 -9.03
CA SER A 218 -8.57 -13.20 -7.99
C SER A 218 -7.99 -11.80 -7.94
N CYS A 219 -8.87 -10.84 -7.72
CA CYS A 219 -8.53 -9.48 -7.35
C CYS A 219 -8.69 -9.33 -5.83
N VAL A 220 -7.63 -8.93 -5.16
CA VAL A 220 -7.54 -8.70 -3.71
C VAL A 220 -7.42 -7.20 -3.48
N VAL A 221 -8.42 -6.63 -2.81
CA VAL A 221 -8.54 -5.19 -2.59
C VAL A 221 -8.33 -4.87 -1.12
N LYS A 222 -7.46 -3.92 -0.82
CA LYS A 222 -7.32 -3.31 0.51
C LYS A 222 -7.81 -1.87 0.46
N HIS A 223 -8.63 -1.52 1.45
CA HIS A 223 -9.21 -0.20 1.59
C HIS A 223 -9.55 0.01 3.08
N GLU A 224 -9.45 1.23 3.60
CA GLU A 224 -9.62 1.51 5.03
C GLU A 224 -11.01 1.14 5.58
N ALA A 225 -12.05 1.19 4.73
CA ALA A 225 -13.40 0.80 5.10
C ALA A 225 -13.58 -0.73 5.23
N LEU A 226 -12.57 -1.52 4.89
CA LEU A 226 -12.59 -2.97 4.96
C LEU A 226 -11.73 -3.45 6.14
N ALA A 227 -12.32 -4.24 7.04
CA ALA A 227 -11.59 -4.84 8.15
C ALA A 227 -10.54 -5.87 7.69
N ASN A 228 -10.80 -6.54 6.56
CA ASN A 228 -9.90 -7.50 5.93
C ASN A 228 -9.89 -7.26 4.41
N PRO A 229 -8.80 -7.61 3.69
CA PRO A 229 -8.77 -7.50 2.25
C PRO A 229 -9.95 -8.23 1.59
N LEU A 230 -10.66 -7.55 0.69
CA LEU A 230 -11.77 -8.13 -0.06
C LEU A 230 -11.22 -8.87 -1.26
N LYS A 231 -11.47 -10.18 -1.33
CA LYS A 231 -11.06 -11.04 -2.44
C LYS A 231 -12.27 -11.39 -3.31
N THR A 232 -12.22 -11.00 -4.58
CA THR A 232 -13.21 -11.38 -5.60
C THR A 232 -12.53 -12.23 -6.66
N SER A 233 -13.14 -13.35 -7.02
CA SER A 233 -12.52 -14.36 -7.88
C SER A 233 -13.40 -14.72 -9.07
N ILE A 234 -12.74 -15.15 -10.15
CA ILE A 234 -13.37 -15.77 -11.30
C ILE A 234 -12.63 -17.07 -11.63
N SER A 235 -13.39 -18.08 -12.02
CA SER A 235 -12.84 -19.34 -12.50
C SER A 235 -12.90 -19.36 -14.02
N ARG A 236 -11.82 -19.83 -14.66
CA ARG A 236 -11.78 -19.93 -16.13
C ARG A 236 -12.92 -20.80 -16.64
N SER A 237 -13.19 -21.92 -15.97
CA SER A 237 -14.25 -22.86 -16.36
C SER A 237 -15.66 -22.27 -16.34
N SER A 238 -15.93 -21.24 -15.52
CA SER A 238 -17.24 -20.57 -15.48
C SER A 238 -17.38 -19.46 -16.53
N CYS A 239 -16.36 -19.24 -17.36
CA CYS A 239 -16.36 -18.27 -18.46
C CYS A 239 -16.49 -18.91 -19.84
N LEU A 240 -16.56 -20.25 -19.90
CA LEU A 240 -16.64 -21.06 -21.13
C LEU A 240 -18.08 -21.45 -21.47
#